data_AF-A0A0L7QY53-F1
#
_entry.id   AF-A0A0L7QY53-F1
#
_cell.length_a   1.000
_cell.length_b   1.000
_cell.length_c   1.000
_cell.angle_alpha   90.00
_cell.angle_beta   90.00
_cell.angle_gamma   90.00
#
_symmetry.space_group_name_H-M   'P 1'
#
loop_
_entity.id
_entity.type
_entity.pdbx_description
1 polymer ?
#
loop_
_entity_poly.entity_id
_entity_poly.type
_entity_poly.pdbx_seq_one_letter_code
_entity_poly.pdbx_strand_id
1 'polypeptide(L)'
;MSVLLFYFQLDFHSSQICHLDDGAHFGEVALLVPDQRRVASVIAIEVCEVYRLDRKDFRKCIAVHTELFANIERIATERIERAVIVEEQHKRYLMRNSVQMDRRRMNMNY
;
A
#
# COMPACT_ATOMS: atom_id res chain seq x y z
N MET A 1 18.03 20.26 -2.59
CA MET A 1 18.90 19.85 -3.71
C MET A 1 19.45 18.47 -3.41
N SER A 2 19.06 17.54 -4.28
CA SER A 2 19.49 16.16 -4.65
C SER A 2 18.33 15.63 -5.55
N VAL A 3 18.36 14.53 -6.32
CA VAL A 3 19.32 13.45 -6.64
C VAL A 3 19.35 12.20 -5.71
N LEU A 4 18.35 11.28 -5.79
CA LEU A 4 18.46 9.81 -6.13
C LEU A 4 17.30 8.84 -5.74
N LEU A 5 17.34 7.61 -6.29
CA LEU A 5 16.20 6.75 -6.67
C LEU A 5 16.48 5.25 -6.38
N PHE A 6 15.52 4.34 -6.13
CA PHE A 6 14.09 4.43 -5.71
C PHE A 6 13.52 3.00 -5.40
N TYR A 7 12.84 2.76 -4.26
CA TYR A 7 12.09 1.49 -4.00
C TYR A 7 11.14 1.64 -2.80
N PHE A 8 9.83 1.51 -3.00
CA PHE A 8 8.86 1.53 -1.89
C PHE A 8 8.09 0.22 -1.73
N GLN A 9 8.28 -0.41 -0.58
CA GLN A 9 7.46 -1.52 -0.08
C GLN A 9 6.11 -0.96 0.42
N LEU A 10 5.01 -1.41 -0.18
CA LEU A 10 3.68 -1.27 0.44
C LEU A 10 3.45 -2.42 1.43
N ASP A 11 3.46 -2.12 2.73
CA ASP A 11 3.31 -3.11 3.80
C ASP A 11 1.96 -2.99 4.55
N PHE A 12 1.27 -4.12 4.68
CA PHE A 12 0.18 -4.33 5.63
C PHE A 12 0.54 -5.53 6.52
N HIS A 13 0.65 -5.33 7.84
CA HIS A 13 1.06 -6.38 8.80
C HIS A 13 2.29 -7.20 8.33
N SER A 14 3.38 -6.52 7.94
CA SER A 14 4.62 -7.12 7.42
C SER A 14 4.46 -8.00 6.16
N SER A 15 3.38 -7.80 5.40
CA SER A 15 3.15 -8.48 4.12
C SER A 15 3.25 -7.48 2.96
N GLN A 16 4.11 -7.80 2.00
CA GLN A 16 4.33 -7.01 0.78
C GLN A 16 3.08 -6.98 -0.11
N ILE A 17 2.70 -5.79 -0.56
CA ILE A 17 1.62 -5.58 -1.55
C ILE A 17 2.19 -5.32 -2.95
N CYS A 18 3.20 -4.46 -3.08
CA CYS A 18 3.95 -4.22 -4.31
C CYS A 18 5.26 -3.46 -4.05
N HIS A 19 6.12 -3.45 -5.06
CA HIS A 19 7.20 -2.47 -5.21
C HIS A 19 6.70 -1.26 -6.02
N LEU A 20 7.35 -0.10 -5.82
CA LEU A 20 7.22 1.08 -6.67
C LEU A 20 8.60 1.45 -7.21
N ASP A 21 8.69 1.65 -8.52
CA ASP A 21 9.91 1.97 -9.27
C ASP A 21 9.94 3.46 -9.68
N ASP A 22 11.04 3.90 -10.31
CA ASP A 22 11.27 5.26 -10.80
C ASP A 22 10.06 5.89 -11.51
N GLY A 23 9.68 7.10 -11.10
CA GLY A 23 8.53 7.84 -11.65
C GLY A 23 7.16 7.41 -11.09
N ALA A 24 7.08 6.38 -10.25
CA ALA A 24 5.86 6.07 -9.52
C ALA A 24 5.52 7.14 -8.48
N HIS A 25 4.23 7.22 -8.13
CA HIS A 25 3.68 8.11 -7.11
C HIS A 25 2.91 7.32 -6.05
N PHE A 26 2.75 7.88 -4.85
CA PHE A 26 1.98 7.27 -3.76
C PHE A 26 1.31 8.31 -2.86
N GLY A 27 0.31 7.86 -2.11
CA GLY A 27 -0.47 8.67 -1.17
C GLY A 27 -1.76 9.25 -1.76
N GLU A 28 -2.04 9.03 -3.04
CA GLU A 28 -3.25 9.48 -3.74
C GLU A 28 -4.55 8.96 -3.12
N VAL A 29 -4.59 7.72 -2.60
CA VAL A 29 -5.76 7.17 -1.90
C VAL A 29 -6.20 8.10 -0.75
N ALA A 30 -5.24 8.63 0.01
CA ALA A 30 -5.49 9.56 1.12
C ALA A 30 -5.97 10.95 0.67
N LEU A 31 -5.78 11.28 -0.61
CA LEU A 31 -6.15 12.55 -1.21
C LEU A 31 -7.53 12.50 -1.89
N LEU A 32 -7.85 11.36 -2.51
CA LEU A 32 -9.05 11.12 -3.30
C LEU A 32 -10.22 10.53 -2.50
N VAL A 33 -9.99 9.51 -1.68
CA VAL A 33 -11.07 8.76 -1.04
C VAL A 33 -11.44 9.40 0.32
N PRO A 34 -12.69 9.84 0.53
CA PRO A 34 -13.14 10.36 1.82
C PRO A 34 -12.93 9.34 2.94
N ASP A 35 -12.57 9.82 4.13
CA ASP A 35 -12.33 9.06 5.37
C ASP A 35 -11.24 7.96 5.32
N GLN A 36 -10.75 7.58 4.15
CA GLN A 36 -9.65 6.65 3.96
C GLN A 36 -8.30 7.30 4.27
N ARG A 37 -7.64 6.91 5.37
CA ARG A 37 -6.35 7.51 5.79
C ARG A 37 -5.17 7.05 4.93
N ARG A 38 -4.80 5.77 5.02
CA ARG A 38 -3.71 5.10 4.28
C ARG A 38 -4.07 3.62 4.22
N VAL A 39 -3.94 3.00 3.06
CA VAL A 39 -4.21 1.55 2.88
C VAL A 39 -3.01 0.66 3.20
N ALA A 40 -1.80 1.24 3.21
CA ALA A 40 -0.56 0.55 3.50
C ALA A 40 0.49 1.52 4.05
N SER A 41 1.51 0.98 4.72
CA SER A 41 2.76 1.69 5.00
C SER A 41 3.62 1.77 3.74
N VAL A 42 4.46 2.80 3.65
CA VAL A 42 5.36 3.04 2.51
C VAL A 42 6.78 3.05 3.06
N ILE A 43 7.59 2.04 2.76
CA ILE A 43 8.93 1.85 3.32
C ILE A 43 9.98 1.89 2.21
N ALA A 44 10.94 2.81 2.32
CA ALA A 44 12.08 2.87 1.42
C ALA A 44 13.02 1.68 1.67
N ILE A 45 13.34 0.88 0.65
CA ILE A 45 14.31 -0.24 0.78
C ILE A 45 15.75 0.19 0.44
N GLU A 46 15.90 1.31 -0.28
CA GLU A 46 17.16 1.96 -0.62
C GLU A 46 17.07 3.48 -0.41
N VAL A 47 18.18 4.22 -0.60
CA VAL A 47 18.18 5.69 -0.52
C VAL A 47 17.37 6.26 -1.69
N CYS A 48 16.23 6.86 -1.38
CA CYS A 48 15.25 7.30 -2.36
C CYS A 48 14.84 8.76 -2.19
N GLU A 49 14.23 9.32 -3.23
CA GLU A 49 13.71 10.68 -3.22
C GLU A 49 12.28 10.81 -3.69
N VAL A 50 11.62 11.80 -3.10
CA VAL A 50 10.19 12.02 -3.20
C VAL A 50 9.88 13.50 -3.31
N TYR A 51 9.19 13.87 -4.39
CA TYR A 51 8.57 15.19 -4.52
C TYR A 51 7.26 15.18 -3.73
N ARG A 52 7.15 16.05 -2.72
CA ARG A 52 5.96 16.17 -1.89
C ARG A 52 5.01 17.21 -2.49
N LEU A 53 3.84 16.77 -2.97
CA LEU A 53 2.76 17.67 -3.40
C LEU A 53 1.75 17.91 -2.27
N ASP A 54 1.43 19.18 -1.99
CA ASP A 54 0.41 19.53 -1.00
C ASP A 54 -1.00 19.19 -1.51
N ARG A 55 -1.90 18.74 -0.61
CA ARG A 55 -3.33 18.45 -0.92
C ARG A 55 -4.02 19.60 -1.68
N LYS A 56 -3.70 20.84 -1.33
CA LYS A 56 -4.27 22.05 -1.94
C LYS A 56 -3.90 22.20 -3.43
N ASP A 57 -2.69 21.78 -3.80
CA ASP A 57 -2.15 21.94 -5.15
C ASP A 57 -2.45 20.70 -6.00
N PHE A 58 -2.38 19.50 -5.41
CA PHE A 58 -2.94 18.29 -6.00
C PHE A 58 -4.40 18.50 -6.46
N ARG A 59 -5.26 19.07 -5.59
CA ARG A 59 -6.65 19.39 -5.93
C ARG A 59 -6.79 20.36 -7.10
N LYS A 60 -5.90 21.36 -7.23
CA LYS A 60 -5.90 22.26 -8.39
C LYS A 60 -5.55 21.50 -9.67
N CYS A 61 -4.52 20.67 -9.64
CA CYS A 61 -4.08 19.89 -10.80
C CYS A 61 -5.16 18.94 -11.32
N ILE A 62 -5.81 18.16 -10.44
CA ILE A 62 -6.85 17.22 -10.89
C ILE A 62 -8.14 17.91 -11.35
N ALA A 63 -8.45 19.11 -10.84
CA ALA A 63 -9.65 19.85 -11.22
C ALA A 63 -9.60 20.40 -12.66
N VAL A 64 -8.41 20.53 -13.26
CA VAL A 64 -8.22 21.03 -14.63
C VAL A 64 -7.77 19.94 -15.62
N HIS A 65 -7.46 18.73 -15.14
CA HIS A 65 -6.95 17.62 -15.94
C HIS A 65 -7.76 16.34 -15.68
N THR A 66 -8.85 16.16 -16.42
CA THR A 66 -9.79 15.04 -16.26
C THR A 66 -9.16 13.67 -16.52
N GLU A 67 -8.30 13.55 -17.53
CA GLU A 67 -7.55 12.31 -17.83
C GLU A 67 -6.57 11.95 -16.70
N LEU A 68 -5.89 12.95 -16.13
CA LEU A 68 -5.00 12.76 -14.98
C LEU A 68 -5.80 12.28 -13.77
N PHE A 69 -6.95 12.89 -13.49
CA PHE A 69 -7.85 12.45 -12.41
C PHE A 69 -8.26 10.99 -12.60
N ALA A 70 -8.77 10.62 -13.77
CA ALA A 70 -9.22 9.25 -14.06
C ALA A 70 -8.09 8.21 -13.90
N ASN A 71 -6.86 8.54 -14.32
CA ASN A 71 -5.71 7.65 -14.14
C ASN A 71 -5.34 7.47 -12.66
N ILE A 72 -5.34 8.54 -11.87
CA ILE A 72 -5.03 8.47 -10.44
C ILE A 72 -6.15 7.77 -9.66
N GLU A 73 -7.42 7.96 -10.04
CA GLU A 73 -8.58 7.26 -9.47
C GLU A 73 -8.52 5.74 -9.72
N ARG A 74 -8.17 5.33 -10.94
CA ARG A 74 -7.90 3.92 -11.27
C ARG A 74 -6.78 3.33 -10.39
N ILE A 75 -5.66 4.04 -10.26
CA ILE A 75 -4.52 3.62 -9.43
C ILE A 75 -4.91 3.51 -7.95
N ALA A 76 -5.71 4.45 -7.44
CA ALA A 76 -6.22 4.42 -6.07
C ALA A 76 -7.10 3.18 -5.82
N THR A 77 -7.97 2.84 -6.78
CA THR A 77 -8.85 1.67 -6.75
C THR A 77 -8.03 0.37 -6.72
N GLU A 78 -7.10 0.19 -7.67
CA GLU A 78 -6.22 -0.99 -7.76
C GLU A 78 -5.41 -1.20 -6.47
N ARG A 79 -5.00 -0.12 -5.79
CA ARG A 79 -4.26 -0.19 -4.52
C ARG A 79 -5.12 -0.58 -3.33
N ILE A 80 -6.38 -0.14 -3.28
CA ILE A 80 -7.34 -0.57 -2.27
C ILE A 80 -7.61 -2.08 -2.42
N GLU A 81 -7.91 -2.54 -3.65
CA GLU A 81 -8.18 -3.95 -3.94
C GLU A 81 -7.00 -4.85 -3.55
N ARG A 82 -5.77 -4.49 -3.96
CA ARG A 82 -4.57 -5.26 -3.60
C ARG A 82 -4.34 -5.30 -2.09
N ALA A 83 -4.56 -4.19 -1.38
CA ALA A 83 -4.41 -4.17 0.09
C ALA A 83 -5.41 -5.11 0.77
N VAL A 84 -6.67 -5.12 0.33
CA VAL A 84 -7.70 -6.06 0.84
C VAL A 84 -7.32 -7.52 0.57
N ILE A 85 -6.86 -7.84 -0.64
CA ILE A 85 -6.45 -9.21 -1.01
C ILE A 85 -5.29 -9.69 -0.12
N VAL A 86 -4.28 -8.86 0.09
CA VAL A 86 -3.12 -9.20 0.94
C VAL A 86 -3.52 -9.34 2.42
N GLU A 87 -4.39 -8.45 2.92
CA GLU A 87 -4.97 -8.56 4.27
C GLU A 87 -5.73 -9.89 4.46
N GLU A 88 -6.58 -10.28 3.51
CA GLU A 88 -7.30 -11.55 3.57
C GLU A 88 -6.36 -12.76 3.54
N GLN A 89 -5.37 -12.76 2.64
CA GLN A 89 -4.38 -13.84 2.54
C GLN A 89 -3.58 -13.98 3.85
N HIS A 90 -3.14 -12.86 4.44
CA HIS A 90 -2.44 -12.85 5.71
C HIS A 90 -3.31 -13.42 6.85
N LYS A 91 -4.58 -12.99 6.96
CA LYS A 91 -5.54 -13.54 7.94
C LYS A 91 -5.73 -15.05 7.76
N ARG A 92 -5.92 -15.53 6.53
CA ARG A 92 -6.07 -16.97 6.21
C ARG A 92 -4.82 -17.77 6.56
N TYR A 93 -3.62 -17.22 6.33
CA TYR A 93 -2.34 -17.82 6.71
C TYR A 93 -2.21 -17.98 8.24
N LEU A 94 -2.48 -16.91 9.00
CA LEU A 94 -2.47 -16.95 10.47
C LEU A 94 -3.47 -17.97 11.02
N MET A 95 -4.69 -18.02 10.48
CA MET A 95 -5.71 -19.00 10.88
C MET A 95 -5.31 -20.44 10.57
N ARG A 96 -4.69 -20.72 9.42
CA ARG A 96 -4.18 -22.08 9.11
C ARG A 96 -3.08 -22.49 10.07
N ASN A 97 -2.17 -21.58 10.40
CA ASN A 97 -1.04 -21.86 11.27
C ASN A 97 -1.46 -22.05 12.74
N SER A 98 -2.36 -21.24 13.29
CA SER A 98 -2.85 -21.42 14.67
C SER A 98 -3.49 -22.79 14.86
N VAL A 99 -4.39 -23.20 13.96
CA VAL A 99 -5.04 -24.52 13.98
C VAL A 99 -4.02 -25.66 13.88
N GLN A 100 -2.94 -25.51 13.12
CA GLN A 100 -1.88 -26.52 13.04
C GLN A 100 -1.02 -26.57 14.32
N MET A 101 -0.75 -25.43 14.96
CA MET A 101 -0.02 -25.36 16.22
C MET A 101 -0.84 -25.97 17.38
N ASP A 102 -2.14 -25.72 17.44
CA ASP A 102 -3.01 -26.29 18.47
C ASP A 102 -3.13 -27.81 18.33
N ARG A 103 -3.22 -28.34 17.10
CA ARG A 103 -3.13 -29.80 16.84
C ARG A 103 -1.78 -30.38 17.28
N ARG A 104 -0.66 -29.69 17.02
CA ARG A 104 0.67 -30.14 17.46
C ARG A 104 0.79 -30.16 18.99
N ARG A 105 0.23 -29.16 19.69
CA ARG A 105 0.20 -29.10 21.15
C ARG A 105 -0.64 -30.24 21.76
N MET A 106 -1.81 -30.55 21.20
CA MET A 106 -2.61 -31.69 21.65
C MET A 106 -1.88 -33.03 21.45
N ASN A 107 -1.14 -33.20 20.35
CA ASN A 107 -0.43 -34.44 20.05
C ASN A 107 0.88 -34.64 20.85
N MET A 108 1.35 -33.65 21.62
CA MET A 108 2.55 -33.76 22.47
C MET A 108 2.23 -33.98 23.96
N ASN A 109 0.95 -34.05 24.33
CA ASN A 109 0.48 -34.20 25.71
C ASN A 109 -0.05 -35.62 26.00
N TYR A 110 0.44 -36.63 25.29
CA TYR A 110 0.15 -38.06 25.45
C TYR A 110 1.44 -38.87 25.46
#